data_AF-A0A2T7A4U6-F1
#
_entry.id   AF-A0A2T7A4U6-F1
#
_cell.length_a   1.000
_cell.length_b   1.000
_cell.length_c   1.000
_cell.angle_alpha   90.00
_cell.angle_beta   90.00
_cell.angle_gamma   90.00
#
_symmetry.space_group_name_H-M   'P 1'
#
loop_
_entity.id
_entity.type
_entity.pdbx_description
1 polymer ?
#
loop_
_entity_poly.entity_id
_entity_poly.type
_entity_poly.pdbx_seq_one_letter_code
_entity_poly.pdbx_strand_id
1 'polypeptide(L)'
;MNGGEEENRTTQNIRLLPSPNPYSQKRSSKMPSSPLSPPPPQPLTPQSFRLGCRNGTYNTTTTLTIPTVQCNLLALPSRYAPSFAQLCARNPVSCPLLYSTLPGSPTTPLAPGANLTTDLPKYNVYKDGKLLTPDGTASVEEYWTRDHVGFLIGCSFSFEWALSAAGFPPKHTLCVPVKCVPMFRTGIPLSPAGEFTAGCVVVSMRAYKERDVEEVRRITRSFRRQHGEPVAWGWDGARMLGIEEKVRKGLVDFGEWVEIDGDAGEVPVFWGCGVTPQVAVMESRIEGVVISHVPGCMFVTDVPVEEEEEDPSPKL
;
A
#
# COMPACT_ATOMS: atom_id res chain seq x y z
N MET A 1 -36.44 80.12 6.04
CA MET A 1 -36.84 78.79 6.56
C MET A 1 -35.57 78.12 7.04
N ASN A 2 -35.11 78.58 8.20
CA ASN A 2 -35.10 77.86 9.50
C ASN A 2 -33.98 76.80 9.51
N GLY A 3 -32.86 76.95 10.22
CA GLY A 3 -32.49 77.85 11.30
C GLY A 3 -32.11 77.06 12.56
N GLY A 4 -30.93 77.37 13.12
CA GLY A 4 -30.53 77.15 14.52
C GLY A 4 -30.01 75.74 14.86
N GLU A 5 -29.08 75.54 15.79
CA GLU A 5 -28.36 76.49 16.65
C GLU A 5 -27.19 75.74 17.34
N GLU A 6 -26.07 76.43 17.50
CA GLU A 6 -24.98 76.14 18.44
C GLU A 6 -25.48 76.14 19.89
N GLU A 7 -24.88 75.33 20.78
CA GLU A 7 -24.47 75.88 22.08
C GLU A 7 -23.33 75.09 22.73
N ASN A 8 -22.22 75.81 22.95
CA ASN A 8 -21.16 75.53 23.90
C ASN A 8 -21.70 75.53 25.34
N ARG A 9 -21.17 74.67 26.22
CA ARG A 9 -20.95 75.08 27.62
C ARG A 9 -19.78 74.36 28.28
N THR A 10 -18.95 75.22 28.85
CA THR A 10 -17.64 75.02 29.45
C THR A 10 -17.74 74.55 30.91
N THR A 11 -16.61 74.03 31.41
CA THR A 11 -16.10 74.12 32.81
C THR A 11 -16.69 73.20 33.89
N GLN A 12 -15.90 72.26 34.43
CA GLN A 12 -15.11 72.47 35.66
C GLN A 12 -14.26 71.25 36.05
N ASN A 13 -12.99 71.50 36.35
CA ASN A 13 -12.04 70.60 37.00
C ASN A 13 -12.40 70.36 38.47
N ILE A 14 -12.41 69.11 38.95
CA ILE A 14 -12.06 68.78 40.34
C ILE A 14 -11.17 67.52 40.35
N ARG A 15 -9.91 67.72 40.74
CA ARG A 15 -8.99 66.67 41.21
C ARG A 15 -9.39 66.25 42.63
N LEU A 16 -9.16 64.98 43.01
CA LEU A 16 -8.33 64.56 44.16
C LEU A 16 -8.26 63.02 44.28
N LEU A 17 -7.10 62.55 44.72
CA LEU A 17 -6.56 61.18 44.74
C LEU A 17 -6.97 60.40 46.04
N PRO A 18 -6.26 59.32 46.46
CA PRO A 18 -6.62 57.91 46.28
C PRO A 18 -6.92 57.19 47.62
N SER A 19 -7.34 55.92 47.59
CA SER A 19 -7.19 55.02 48.75
C SER A 19 -7.04 53.56 48.30
N PRO A 20 -5.87 52.93 48.51
CA PRO A 20 -5.72 51.49 48.36
C PRO A 20 -6.09 50.77 49.66
N ASN A 21 -7.01 49.81 49.56
CA ASN A 21 -7.39 48.89 50.64
C ASN A 21 -6.35 47.74 50.71
N PRO A 22 -5.88 47.31 51.90
CA PRO A 22 -4.71 46.46 52.05
C PRO A 22 -5.11 45.00 52.30
N TYR A 23 -4.76 44.08 51.41
CA TYR A 23 -4.53 42.69 51.78
C TYR A 23 -3.31 42.14 51.03
N SER A 24 -2.20 42.15 51.75
CA SER A 24 -0.99 41.39 51.48
C SER A 24 -1.27 39.91 51.74
N GLN A 25 -1.11 39.05 50.73
CA GLN A 25 -0.68 37.67 50.95
C GLN A 25 0.36 37.26 49.91
N LYS A 26 1.47 36.74 50.45
CA LYS A 26 2.73 36.42 49.78
C LYS A 26 2.63 35.14 48.95
N ARG A 27 3.41 35.14 47.87
CA ARG A 27 3.73 34.04 46.95
C ARG A 27 4.10 32.72 47.64
N SER A 28 3.56 31.63 47.11
CA SER A 28 4.23 30.32 47.03
C SER A 28 3.73 29.59 45.78
N SER A 29 4.45 29.72 44.67
CA SER A 29 4.17 28.99 43.42
C SER A 29 5.13 27.81 43.32
N LYS A 30 4.70 26.63 43.78
CA LYS A 30 5.24 25.35 43.28
C LYS A 30 4.29 24.88 42.18
N MET A 31 4.70 25.04 40.93
CA MET A 31 4.02 24.39 39.80
C MET A 31 4.32 22.88 39.85
N PRO A 32 3.33 22.00 39.70
CA PRO A 32 3.60 20.59 39.45
C PRO A 32 4.20 20.44 38.05
N SER A 33 5.30 19.71 37.98
CA SER A 33 5.98 19.31 36.75
C SER A 33 4.99 18.73 35.75
N SER A 34 4.93 19.31 34.54
CA SER A 34 4.20 18.76 33.42
C SER A 34 4.66 17.32 33.15
N PRO A 35 3.76 16.39 32.76
CA PRO A 35 4.20 15.11 32.24
C PRO A 35 5.08 15.36 31.02
N LEU A 36 6.25 14.71 31.02
CA LEU A 36 7.19 14.67 29.92
C LEU A 36 6.44 14.43 28.62
N SER A 37 6.75 15.21 27.58
CA SER A 37 6.30 14.95 26.21
C SER A 37 6.50 13.46 25.90
N PRO A 38 5.55 12.79 25.22
CA PRO A 38 5.75 11.41 24.83
C PRO A 38 7.08 11.32 24.08
N PRO A 39 7.86 10.23 24.28
CA PRO A 39 9.07 10.02 23.50
C PRO A 39 8.70 10.16 22.02
N PRO A 40 9.58 10.74 21.18
CA PRO A 40 9.34 10.79 19.74
C PRO A 40 8.92 9.38 19.28
N PRO A 41 7.89 9.25 18.43
CA PRO A 41 7.42 7.94 18.00
C PRO A 41 8.62 7.13 17.54
N GLN A 42 8.87 6.02 18.24
CA GLN A 42 9.93 5.09 17.87
C GLN A 42 9.75 4.77 16.38
N PRO A 43 10.83 4.71 15.59
CA PRO A 43 10.72 4.32 14.19
C PRO A 43 9.97 3.00 14.13
N LEU A 44 8.93 2.96 13.31
CA LEU A 44 8.00 1.85 13.24
C LEU A 44 8.77 0.62 12.75
N THR A 45 9.14 -0.27 13.67
CA THR A 45 9.75 -1.55 13.30
C THR A 45 8.71 -2.44 12.62
N PRO A 46 9.11 -3.32 11.69
CA PRO A 46 8.20 -4.30 11.08
C PRO A 46 7.35 -5.05 12.11
N GLN A 47 7.98 -5.50 13.20
CA GLN A 47 7.32 -6.18 14.30
C GLN A 47 6.26 -5.30 14.98
N SER A 48 6.60 -4.05 15.32
CA SER A 48 5.64 -3.12 15.95
C SER A 48 4.46 -2.78 15.03
N PHE A 49 4.69 -2.71 13.71
CA PHE A 49 3.62 -2.51 12.74
C PHE A 49 2.66 -3.69 12.72
N ARG A 50 3.18 -4.92 12.60
CA ARG A 50 2.37 -6.15 12.64
C ARG A 50 1.59 -6.25 13.94
N LEU A 51 2.21 -5.93 15.08
CA LEU A 51 1.52 -5.93 16.38
C LEU A 51 0.41 -4.87 16.44
N GLY A 52 0.62 -3.69 15.87
CA GLY A 52 -0.43 -2.68 15.80
C GLY A 52 -1.56 -3.05 14.84
N CYS A 53 -1.29 -3.79 13.75
CA CYS A 53 -2.35 -4.38 12.91
C CYS A 53 -3.16 -5.40 13.74
N ARG A 54 -2.48 -6.32 14.41
CA ARG A 54 -3.09 -7.35 15.28
C ARG A 54 -3.98 -6.74 16.37
N ASN A 55 -3.57 -5.61 16.94
CA ASN A 55 -4.32 -4.90 17.98
C ASN A 55 -5.36 -3.91 17.41
N GLY A 56 -5.50 -3.80 16.08
CA GLY A 56 -6.44 -2.90 15.41
C GLY A 56 -6.06 -1.42 15.45
N THR A 57 -4.84 -1.07 15.89
CA THR A 57 -4.34 0.31 15.93
C THR A 57 -3.77 0.78 14.60
N TYR A 58 -3.42 -0.14 13.69
CA TYR A 58 -3.06 0.15 12.30
C TYR A 58 -4.01 -0.56 11.33
N ASN A 59 -4.78 0.21 10.56
CA ASN A 59 -5.80 -0.29 9.65
C ASN A 59 -5.82 0.45 8.28
N THR A 60 -4.72 1.12 7.96
CA THR A 60 -4.53 1.94 6.75
C THR A 60 -3.57 1.28 5.75
N THR A 61 -3.33 1.95 4.62
CA THR A 61 -2.34 1.51 3.62
C THR A 61 -0.93 1.35 4.22
N THR A 62 -0.17 0.44 3.64
CA THR A 62 1.21 0.06 3.98
C THR A 62 2.25 0.71 3.06
N THR A 63 1.80 1.57 2.13
CA THR A 63 2.67 2.26 1.17
C THR A 63 3.74 3.10 1.88
N LEU A 64 5.01 2.82 1.58
CA LEU A 64 6.18 3.52 2.11
C LEU A 64 6.24 3.60 3.66
N THR A 65 5.60 2.66 4.38
CA THR A 65 5.61 2.69 5.85
C THR A 65 6.95 2.25 6.43
N ILE A 66 7.53 1.17 5.89
CA ILE A 66 8.72 0.51 6.43
C ILE A 66 9.59 -0.02 5.27
N PRO A 67 10.93 0.18 5.29
CA PRO A 67 11.85 -0.24 4.24
C PRO A 67 12.18 -1.75 4.31
N THR A 68 11.13 -2.58 4.33
CA THR A 68 11.24 -4.05 4.29
C THR A 68 10.38 -4.59 3.13
N VAL A 69 10.66 -5.81 2.70
CA VAL A 69 9.84 -6.48 1.69
C VAL A 69 8.41 -6.56 2.20
N GLN A 70 7.48 -6.11 1.37
CA GLN A 70 6.06 -6.24 1.63
C GLN A 70 5.45 -7.27 0.68
N CYS A 71 4.51 -8.04 1.19
CA CYS A 71 3.94 -9.17 0.47
C CYS A 71 2.43 -9.03 0.33
N ASN A 72 1.95 -9.33 -0.87
CA ASN A 72 0.57 -9.71 -1.08
C ASN A 72 0.32 -11.05 -0.37
N LEU A 73 -0.83 -11.19 0.30
CA LEU A 73 -1.31 -12.46 0.83
C LEU A 73 -2.41 -13.04 -0.05
N LEU A 74 -2.32 -14.34 -0.30
CA LEU A 74 -3.42 -15.19 -0.77
C LEU A 74 -3.41 -16.50 0.03
N ALA A 75 -4.53 -16.94 0.60
CA ALA A 75 -4.63 -18.24 1.24
C ALA A 75 -5.87 -19.00 0.75
N LEU A 76 -5.71 -20.26 0.42
CA LEU A 76 -6.73 -21.08 -0.22
C LEU A 76 -6.71 -22.54 0.27
N PRO A 77 -7.74 -23.35 -0.01
CA PRO A 77 -7.77 -24.75 0.42
C PRO A 77 -6.62 -25.57 -0.17
N SER A 78 -6.02 -26.45 0.64
CA SER A 78 -4.74 -27.10 0.36
C SER A 78 -4.76 -27.93 -0.92
N ARG A 79 -5.93 -28.44 -1.32
CA ARG A 79 -6.13 -29.16 -2.58
C ARG A 79 -5.75 -28.35 -3.82
N TYR A 80 -5.87 -27.02 -3.80
CA TYR A 80 -5.47 -26.15 -4.92
C TYR A 80 -4.04 -25.61 -4.79
N ALA A 81 -3.35 -25.87 -3.68
CA ALA A 81 -2.03 -25.33 -3.40
C ALA A 81 -0.97 -25.75 -4.45
N PRO A 82 -0.90 -27.02 -4.90
CA PRO A 82 0.06 -27.42 -5.94
C PRO A 82 -0.17 -26.67 -7.26
N SER A 83 -1.43 -26.57 -7.69
CA SER A 83 -1.82 -25.88 -8.92
C SER A 83 -1.53 -24.38 -8.84
N PHE A 84 -1.75 -23.76 -7.67
CA PHE A 84 -1.46 -22.35 -7.47
C PHE A 84 0.05 -22.08 -7.47
N ALA A 85 0.86 -22.92 -6.82
CA ALA A 85 2.31 -22.83 -6.88
C ALA A 85 2.82 -22.97 -8.32
N GLN A 86 2.25 -23.89 -9.10
CA GLN A 86 2.57 -24.05 -10.51
C GLN A 86 2.11 -22.85 -11.36
N LEU A 87 0.96 -22.24 -11.04
CA LEU A 87 0.50 -21.00 -11.66
C LEU A 87 1.52 -19.87 -11.43
N CYS A 88 1.99 -19.72 -10.20
CA CYS A 88 3.05 -18.76 -9.87
C CYS A 88 4.32 -19.03 -10.68
N ALA A 89 4.78 -20.28 -10.74
CA ALA A 89 5.98 -20.66 -11.48
C ALA A 89 5.86 -20.41 -13.00
N ARG A 90 4.66 -20.54 -13.57
CA ARG A 90 4.39 -20.28 -14.99
C ARG A 90 4.17 -18.79 -15.29
N ASN A 91 3.92 -17.96 -14.28
CA ASN A 91 3.68 -16.52 -14.41
C ASN A 91 4.56 -15.73 -13.42
N PRO A 92 5.89 -15.91 -13.40
CA PRO A 92 6.74 -15.48 -12.29
C PRO A 92 6.84 -13.96 -12.12
N VAL A 93 6.66 -13.19 -13.21
CA VAL A 93 6.68 -11.72 -13.17
C VAL A 93 5.43 -11.18 -12.47
N SER A 94 4.26 -11.73 -12.76
CA SER A 94 2.98 -11.28 -12.19
C SER A 94 2.69 -11.92 -10.83
N CYS A 95 3.26 -13.10 -10.57
CA CYS A 95 3.03 -13.92 -9.39
C CYS A 95 4.36 -14.33 -8.72
N PRO A 96 5.26 -13.39 -8.35
CA PRO A 96 6.56 -13.73 -7.77
C PRO A 96 6.37 -14.34 -6.38
N LEU A 97 6.37 -15.68 -6.30
CA LEU A 97 6.12 -16.38 -5.06
C LEU A 97 7.35 -16.29 -4.14
N LEU A 98 7.15 -15.71 -2.96
CA LEU A 98 8.19 -15.56 -1.93
C LEU A 98 8.22 -16.73 -0.97
N TYR A 99 7.04 -17.17 -0.53
CA TYR A 99 6.89 -18.24 0.46
C TYR A 99 5.50 -18.88 0.38
N SER A 100 5.43 -20.17 0.70
CA SER A 100 4.18 -20.90 0.90
C SER A 100 4.20 -21.54 2.29
N THR A 101 3.11 -21.40 3.04
CA THR A 101 2.99 -21.97 4.38
C THR A 101 2.76 -23.49 4.32
N LEU A 102 2.96 -24.17 5.44
CA LEU A 102 2.40 -25.51 5.62
C LEU A 102 0.86 -25.43 5.78
N PRO A 103 0.11 -26.46 5.35
CA PRO A 103 -1.34 -26.51 5.57
C PRO A 103 -1.73 -26.24 7.02
N GLY A 104 -2.67 -25.33 7.22
CA GLY A 104 -3.17 -24.90 8.52
C GLY A 104 -2.27 -23.95 9.29
N SER A 105 -1.02 -23.74 8.88
CA SER A 105 -0.09 -22.85 9.57
C SER A 105 -0.21 -21.42 9.05
N PRO A 106 -0.50 -20.43 9.90
CA PRO A 106 -0.50 -19.02 9.53
C PRO A 106 0.87 -18.34 9.77
N THR A 107 1.94 -19.11 9.92
CA THR A 107 3.28 -18.58 10.23
C THR A 107 4.18 -18.53 8.99
N THR A 108 5.21 -17.68 9.04
CA THR A 108 6.17 -17.50 7.95
C THR A 108 7.58 -17.25 8.50
N PRO A 109 8.63 -17.82 7.89
CA PRO A 109 10.01 -17.52 8.26
C PRO A 109 10.44 -16.12 7.81
N LEU A 110 9.70 -15.48 6.90
CA LEU A 110 9.98 -14.10 6.47
C LEU A 110 9.75 -13.08 7.60
N ALA A 111 9.06 -13.48 8.67
CA ALA A 111 8.81 -12.67 9.85
C ALA A 111 8.56 -13.58 11.07
N PRO A 112 9.61 -14.07 11.75
CA PRO A 112 9.45 -14.95 12.91
C PRO A 112 8.51 -14.35 13.97
N GLY A 113 7.54 -15.15 14.44
CA GLY A 113 6.53 -14.72 15.40
C GLY A 113 5.33 -13.96 14.81
N ALA A 114 5.30 -13.76 13.49
CA ALA A 114 4.12 -13.22 12.81
C ALA A 114 2.97 -14.24 12.73
N ASN A 115 1.76 -13.71 12.67
CA ASN A 115 0.53 -14.45 12.42
C ASN A 115 -0.21 -13.83 11.22
N LEU A 116 -0.20 -14.53 10.10
CA LEU A 116 -0.81 -14.09 8.84
C LEU A 116 -2.33 -13.90 8.90
N THR A 117 -3.00 -14.31 9.98
CA THR A 117 -4.44 -14.09 10.14
C THR A 117 -4.81 -12.76 10.81
N THR A 118 -3.83 -12.06 11.41
CA THR A 118 -4.07 -10.83 12.19
C THR A 118 -3.05 -9.71 11.93
N ASP A 119 -1.91 -10.00 11.29
CA ASP A 119 -0.80 -9.06 11.16
C ASP A 119 -0.83 -8.17 9.91
N LEU A 120 -1.94 -8.16 9.15
CA LEU A 120 -2.17 -7.24 8.04
C LEU A 120 -3.25 -6.21 8.46
N PRO A 121 -3.24 -4.99 7.90
CA PRO A 121 -4.23 -3.98 8.26
C PRO A 121 -5.68 -4.39 7.93
N LYS A 122 -5.88 -5.03 6.77
CA LYS A 122 -7.19 -5.49 6.30
C LYS A 122 -7.08 -6.68 5.33
N TYR A 123 -8.08 -7.55 5.39
CA TYR A 123 -8.25 -8.73 4.56
C TYR A 123 -9.55 -8.69 3.78
N ASN A 124 -9.56 -9.38 2.64
CA ASN A 124 -10.74 -9.81 1.94
C ASN A 124 -10.96 -11.30 2.14
N VAL A 125 -12.22 -11.71 2.34
CA VAL A 125 -12.63 -13.10 2.39
C VAL A 125 -13.60 -13.36 1.25
N TYR A 126 -13.29 -14.38 0.45
CA TYR A 126 -14.13 -14.86 -0.63
C TYR A 126 -14.64 -16.25 -0.28
N LYS A 127 -15.88 -16.55 -0.65
CA LYS A 127 -16.42 -17.90 -0.62
C LYS A 127 -17.04 -18.22 -1.97
N ASP A 128 -16.54 -19.28 -2.61
CA ASP A 128 -16.98 -19.73 -3.93
C ASP A 128 -16.94 -18.57 -4.97
N GLY A 129 -15.85 -17.79 -4.92
CA GLY A 129 -15.62 -16.62 -5.78
C GLY A 129 -16.39 -15.34 -5.40
N LYS A 130 -17.21 -15.34 -4.35
CA LYS A 130 -17.97 -14.15 -3.91
C LYS A 130 -17.34 -13.49 -2.69
N LEU A 131 -17.14 -12.17 -2.75
CA LEU A 131 -16.62 -11.39 -1.63
C LEU A 131 -17.63 -11.35 -0.48
N LEU A 132 -17.21 -11.79 0.71
CA LEU A 132 -18.00 -11.77 1.95
C LEU A 132 -17.76 -10.51 2.78
N THR A 133 -16.60 -9.88 2.63
CA THR A 133 -16.16 -8.72 3.43
C THR A 133 -15.99 -7.48 2.54
N PRO A 134 -17.08 -6.80 2.14
CA PRO A 134 -17.01 -5.66 1.22
C PRO A 134 -16.16 -4.49 1.74
N ASP A 135 -16.16 -4.25 3.05
CA ASP A 135 -15.38 -3.18 3.70
C ASP A 135 -13.98 -3.64 4.20
N GLY A 136 -13.66 -4.91 3.93
CA GLY A 136 -12.55 -5.64 4.54
C GLY A 136 -12.78 -6.02 6.01
N THR A 137 -11.99 -6.96 6.51
CA THR A 137 -11.96 -7.36 7.94
C THR A 137 -10.55 -7.19 8.50
N ALA A 138 -10.40 -6.96 9.82
CA ALA A 138 -9.11 -6.82 10.50
C ALA A 138 -8.48 -8.17 10.90
N SER A 139 -9.25 -9.25 10.90
CA SER A 139 -8.77 -10.61 11.20
C SER A 139 -9.50 -11.64 10.35
N VAL A 140 -8.80 -12.74 10.06
CA VAL A 140 -9.32 -13.89 9.32
C VAL A 140 -9.11 -15.22 10.06
N GLU A 141 -8.88 -15.17 11.38
CA GLU A 141 -8.69 -16.37 12.21
C GLU A 141 -9.87 -17.35 12.10
N GLU A 142 -11.10 -16.83 12.01
CA GLU A 142 -12.30 -17.66 11.87
C GLU A 142 -12.43 -18.35 10.49
N TYR A 143 -11.77 -17.80 9.47
CA TYR A 143 -11.80 -18.32 8.10
C TYR A 143 -10.61 -19.24 7.81
N TRP A 144 -9.48 -19.04 8.50
CA TRP A 144 -8.27 -19.82 8.32
C TRP A 144 -8.35 -21.17 9.03
N THR A 145 -8.63 -22.23 8.28
CA THR A 145 -8.75 -23.59 8.83
C THR A 145 -7.44 -24.39 8.68
N ARG A 146 -7.42 -25.61 9.25
CA ARG A 146 -6.32 -26.57 9.07
C ARG A 146 -6.06 -26.97 7.61
N ASP A 147 -7.02 -26.71 6.73
CA ASP A 147 -6.92 -27.01 5.29
C ASP A 147 -6.37 -25.83 4.48
N HIS A 148 -6.10 -24.66 5.07
CA HIS A 148 -5.62 -23.51 4.29
C HIS A 148 -4.11 -23.51 4.11
N VAL A 149 -3.65 -23.18 2.91
CA VAL A 149 -2.25 -22.86 2.60
C VAL A 149 -2.16 -21.39 2.24
N GLY A 150 -1.26 -20.67 2.91
CA GLY A 150 -0.95 -19.28 2.63
C GLY A 150 0.19 -19.12 1.62
N PHE A 151 0.08 -18.12 0.77
CA PHE A 151 1.08 -17.73 -0.21
C PHE A 151 1.42 -16.26 -0.03
N LEU A 152 2.69 -15.98 0.18
CA LEU A 152 3.25 -14.63 0.20
C LEU A 152 3.87 -14.34 -1.15
N ILE A 153 3.36 -13.30 -1.81
CA ILE A 153 3.69 -12.96 -3.19
C ILE A 153 4.29 -11.56 -3.20
N GLY A 154 5.40 -11.37 -3.90
CA GLY A 154 6.12 -10.11 -3.95
C GLY A 154 5.25 -8.93 -4.38
N CYS A 155 5.59 -7.74 -3.89
CA CYS A 155 4.87 -6.51 -4.13
C CYS A 155 5.82 -5.41 -4.60
N SER A 156 5.31 -4.50 -5.43
CA SER A 156 6.08 -3.39 -6.00
C SER A 156 6.67 -2.40 -4.98
N PHE A 157 6.19 -2.38 -3.75
CA PHE A 157 6.55 -1.35 -2.77
C PHE A 157 8.04 -1.30 -2.45
N SER A 158 8.73 -2.43 -2.56
CA SER A 158 10.19 -2.51 -2.42
C SER A 158 10.91 -1.66 -3.47
N PHE A 159 10.55 -1.77 -4.75
CA PHE A 159 11.19 -0.95 -5.79
C PHE A 159 10.70 0.50 -5.76
N GLU A 160 9.49 0.78 -5.25
CA GLU A 160 9.01 2.17 -5.11
C GLU A 160 9.85 2.96 -4.09
N TRP A 161 10.33 2.29 -3.05
CA TRP A 161 11.30 2.88 -2.13
C TRP A 161 12.60 3.22 -2.85
N ALA A 162 13.15 2.29 -3.63
CA ALA A 162 14.38 2.50 -4.41
C ALA A 162 14.21 3.62 -5.45
N LEU A 163 13.09 3.65 -6.18
CA LEU A 163 12.76 4.72 -7.13
C LEU A 163 12.66 6.08 -6.42
N SER A 164 11.99 6.15 -5.27
CA SER A 164 11.88 7.39 -4.49
C SER A 164 13.24 7.88 -4.01
N ALA A 165 14.09 6.98 -3.51
CA ALA A 165 15.46 7.29 -3.09
C ALA A 165 16.33 7.79 -4.24
N ALA A 166 16.11 7.30 -5.46
CA ALA A 166 16.80 7.71 -6.68
C ALA A 166 16.23 8.98 -7.35
N GLY A 167 15.21 9.61 -6.76
CA GLY A 167 14.59 10.83 -7.31
C GLY A 167 13.49 10.59 -8.34
N PHE A 168 12.96 9.36 -8.44
CA PHE A 168 11.86 8.95 -9.30
C PHE A 168 10.61 8.50 -8.50
N PRO A 169 10.14 9.26 -7.50
CA PRO A 169 9.01 8.85 -6.67
C PRO A 169 7.76 8.61 -7.53
N PRO A 170 7.09 7.45 -7.38
CA PRO A 170 5.83 7.22 -8.08
C PRO A 170 4.77 8.25 -7.69
N LYS A 171 4.13 8.90 -8.66
CA LYS A 171 3.16 9.98 -8.40
C LYS A 171 2.05 9.66 -7.38
N HIS A 172 1.57 8.41 -7.33
CA HIS A 172 0.51 8.02 -6.39
C HIS A 172 0.94 8.18 -4.92
N THR A 173 2.23 8.03 -4.61
CA THR A 173 2.78 8.19 -3.26
C THR A 173 2.88 9.65 -2.85
N LEU A 174 2.94 10.56 -3.82
CA LEU A 174 2.99 12.01 -3.62
C LEU A 174 1.60 12.65 -3.47
N CYS A 175 0.52 11.90 -3.71
CA CYS A 175 -0.84 12.39 -3.55
C CYS A 175 -1.19 12.59 -2.06
N VAL A 176 -2.08 13.54 -1.77
CA VAL A 176 -2.60 13.78 -0.42
C VAL A 176 -4.13 13.73 -0.45
N PRO A 177 -4.78 12.67 0.07
CA PRO A 177 -4.18 11.47 0.66
C PRO A 177 -3.44 10.60 -0.38
N VAL A 178 -2.55 9.72 0.09
CA VAL A 178 -1.84 8.74 -0.75
C VAL A 178 -2.86 7.90 -1.49
N LYS A 179 -2.68 7.79 -2.82
CA LYS A 179 -3.58 7.02 -3.67
C LYS A 179 -3.11 5.59 -3.82
N CYS A 180 -4.03 4.65 -3.92
CA CYS A 180 -3.70 3.30 -4.36
C CYS A 180 -3.27 3.32 -5.84
N VAL A 181 -2.16 2.65 -6.17
CA VAL A 181 -1.61 2.61 -7.53
C VAL A 181 -2.67 2.13 -8.55
N PRO A 182 -2.81 2.78 -9.73
CA PRO A 182 -3.76 2.34 -10.74
C PRO A 182 -3.35 0.99 -11.32
N MET A 183 -4.30 0.06 -11.39
CA MET A 183 -4.08 -1.29 -11.89
C MET A 183 -5.11 -1.65 -12.95
N PHE A 184 -4.67 -2.42 -13.96
CA PHE A 184 -5.44 -2.74 -15.15
C PHE A 184 -5.40 -4.24 -15.44
N ARG A 185 -6.58 -4.79 -15.73
CA ARG A 185 -6.74 -6.10 -16.36
C ARG A 185 -6.35 -5.98 -17.82
N THR A 186 -5.35 -6.74 -18.24
CA THR A 186 -4.84 -6.72 -19.62
C THR A 186 -5.61 -7.69 -20.51
N GLY A 187 -5.39 -7.59 -21.83
CA GLY A 187 -5.83 -8.59 -22.79
C GLY A 187 -4.97 -9.87 -22.82
N ILE A 188 -3.93 -9.95 -21.97
CA ILE A 188 -2.98 -11.06 -21.96
C ILE A 188 -3.48 -12.14 -20.99
N PRO A 189 -3.78 -13.37 -21.47
CA PRO A 189 -4.21 -14.45 -20.60
C PRO A 189 -3.05 -14.95 -19.73
N LEU A 190 -3.37 -15.51 -18.56
CA LEU A 190 -2.38 -16.21 -17.76
C LEU A 190 -1.97 -17.53 -18.44
N SER A 191 -0.73 -17.94 -18.21
CA SER A 191 -0.33 -19.32 -18.48
C SER A 191 -1.01 -20.23 -17.44
N PRO A 192 -2.02 -21.04 -17.81
CA PRO A 192 -2.84 -21.74 -16.84
C PRO A 192 -2.07 -22.85 -16.13
N ALA A 193 -2.56 -23.27 -14.95
CA ALA A 193 -2.04 -24.40 -14.19
C ALA A 193 -3.13 -25.04 -13.33
N GLY A 194 -3.31 -26.36 -13.48
CA GLY A 194 -4.34 -27.12 -12.77
C GLY A 194 -5.73 -26.49 -12.93
N GLU A 195 -6.38 -26.18 -11.81
CA GLU A 195 -7.71 -25.57 -11.75
C GLU A 195 -7.72 -24.09 -12.15
N PHE A 196 -6.56 -23.44 -12.21
CA PHE A 196 -6.43 -22.04 -12.62
C PHE A 196 -6.37 -21.92 -14.14
N THR A 197 -7.53 -22.05 -14.79
CA THR A 197 -7.66 -22.03 -16.25
C THR A 197 -8.16 -20.70 -16.81
N ALA A 198 -8.60 -19.78 -15.96
CA ALA A 198 -9.10 -18.47 -16.32
C ALA A 198 -8.31 -17.36 -15.61
N GLY A 199 -8.38 -16.14 -16.15
CA GLY A 199 -7.62 -15.00 -15.66
C GLY A 199 -6.78 -14.32 -16.73
N CYS A 200 -6.43 -13.08 -16.45
CA CYS A 200 -5.51 -12.28 -17.23
C CYS A 200 -4.37 -11.78 -16.36
N VAL A 201 -3.27 -11.39 -16.99
CA VAL A 201 -2.22 -10.60 -16.34
C VAL A 201 -2.82 -9.26 -15.91
N VAL A 202 -2.57 -8.89 -14.65
CA VAL A 202 -2.84 -7.54 -14.14
C VAL A 202 -1.54 -6.77 -14.09
N VAL A 203 -1.58 -5.53 -14.56
CA VAL A 203 -0.44 -4.60 -14.47
C VAL A 203 -0.77 -3.42 -13.58
N SER A 204 0.25 -2.89 -12.88
CA SER A 204 0.19 -1.59 -12.23
C SER A 204 0.85 -0.53 -13.11
N MET A 205 0.32 0.70 -13.10
CA MET A 205 0.82 1.80 -13.93
C MET A 205 1.42 2.92 -13.07
N ARG A 206 2.56 3.45 -13.51
CA ARG A 206 3.17 4.68 -12.99
C ARG A 206 3.52 5.58 -14.17
N ALA A 207 3.38 6.90 -14.01
CA ALA A 207 3.77 7.87 -15.03
C ALA A 207 5.22 8.31 -14.81
N TYR A 208 6.02 8.26 -15.87
CA TYR A 208 7.40 8.74 -15.90
C TYR A 208 7.66 9.47 -17.21
N LYS A 209 8.63 10.39 -17.22
CA LYS A 209 9.08 10.99 -18.48
C LYS A 209 9.72 9.93 -19.35
N GLU A 210 9.46 9.97 -20.64
CA GLU A 210 9.96 8.95 -21.58
C GLU A 210 11.48 8.78 -21.52
N ARG A 211 12.21 9.89 -21.39
CA ARG A 211 13.67 9.91 -21.24
C ARG A 211 14.20 9.24 -19.96
N ASP A 212 13.36 9.13 -18.93
CA ASP A 212 13.73 8.58 -17.62
C ASP A 212 13.42 7.07 -17.53
N VAL A 213 12.72 6.49 -18.52
CA VAL A 213 12.26 5.10 -18.49
C VAL A 213 13.42 4.11 -18.36
N GLU A 214 14.53 4.31 -19.08
CA GLU A 214 15.69 3.41 -18.97
C GLU A 214 16.31 3.40 -17.57
N GLU A 215 16.34 4.54 -16.90
CA GLU A 215 16.85 4.63 -15.53
C GLU A 215 15.89 3.96 -14.53
N VAL A 216 14.58 4.19 -14.70
CA VAL A 216 13.54 3.48 -13.94
C VAL A 216 13.66 1.96 -14.11
N ARG A 217 13.91 1.48 -15.34
CA ARG A 217 14.18 0.05 -15.61
C ARG A 217 15.44 -0.42 -14.91
N ARG A 218 16.53 0.33 -15.00
CA ARG A 218 17.82 -0.02 -14.36
C ARG A 218 17.65 -0.19 -12.85
N ILE A 219 16.97 0.75 -12.19
CA ILE A 219 16.70 0.71 -10.74
C ILE A 219 15.83 -0.50 -10.38
N THR A 220 14.79 -0.78 -11.16
CA THR A 220 13.80 -1.82 -10.80
C THR A 220 14.19 -3.25 -11.20
N ARG A 221 15.15 -3.42 -12.13
CA ARG A 221 15.55 -4.73 -12.69
C ARG A 221 16.04 -5.74 -11.65
N SER A 222 16.73 -5.29 -10.60
CA SER A 222 17.26 -6.17 -9.54
C SER A 222 16.18 -6.72 -8.61
N PHE A 223 14.99 -6.12 -8.57
CA PHE A 223 13.89 -6.53 -7.70
C PHE A 223 13.05 -7.68 -8.31
N ARG A 224 13.70 -8.76 -8.78
CA ARG A 224 13.05 -9.83 -9.57
C ARG A 224 11.93 -10.52 -8.79
N ARG A 225 12.12 -10.72 -7.48
CA ARG A 225 11.09 -11.28 -6.59
C ARG A 225 10.00 -10.27 -6.19
N GLN A 226 10.03 -9.05 -6.71
CA GLN A 226 9.03 -7.99 -6.52
C GLN A 226 8.59 -7.38 -7.87
N HIS A 227 8.40 -8.23 -8.88
CA HIS A 227 8.01 -7.93 -10.27
C HIS A 227 9.13 -7.47 -11.20
N GLY A 228 10.24 -6.94 -10.67
CA GLY A 228 11.40 -6.53 -11.48
C GLY A 228 11.16 -5.27 -12.32
N GLU A 229 11.75 -5.23 -13.52
CA GLU A 229 11.62 -4.10 -14.43
C GLU A 229 10.22 -4.00 -15.07
N PRO A 230 9.83 -2.82 -15.63
CA PRO A 230 8.63 -2.68 -16.43
C PRO A 230 8.46 -3.77 -17.49
N VAL A 231 7.23 -4.28 -17.62
CA VAL A 231 6.85 -5.23 -18.67
C VAL A 231 6.48 -4.54 -19.98
N ALA A 232 6.09 -3.27 -19.92
CA ALA A 232 5.77 -2.43 -21.06
C ALA A 232 5.78 -0.95 -20.65
N TRP A 233 5.88 -0.05 -21.62
CA TRP A 233 5.78 1.40 -21.41
C TRP A 233 5.33 2.12 -22.68
N GLY A 234 4.96 3.38 -22.55
CA GLY A 234 4.45 4.16 -23.67
C GLY A 234 3.04 3.75 -24.09
N TRP A 235 2.51 4.50 -25.06
CA TRP A 235 1.20 4.21 -25.65
C TRP A 235 1.20 2.91 -26.45
N ASP A 236 2.32 2.55 -27.07
CA ASP A 236 2.48 1.25 -27.74
C ASP A 236 2.49 0.09 -26.73
N GLY A 237 3.14 0.24 -25.58
CA GLY A 237 3.05 -0.72 -24.49
C GLY A 237 1.60 -0.88 -24.00
N ALA A 238 0.88 0.22 -23.80
CA ALA A 238 -0.53 0.19 -23.43
C ALA A 238 -1.40 -0.54 -24.48
N ARG A 239 -1.10 -0.35 -25.78
CA ARG A 239 -1.76 -1.04 -26.89
C ARG A 239 -1.48 -2.54 -26.87
N MET A 240 -0.21 -2.93 -26.71
CA MET A 240 0.20 -4.34 -26.62
C MET A 240 -0.47 -5.07 -25.45
N LEU A 241 -0.65 -4.37 -24.33
CA LEU A 241 -1.37 -4.89 -23.16
C LEU A 241 -2.90 -4.88 -23.34
N GLY A 242 -3.43 -4.28 -24.41
CA GLY A 242 -4.88 -4.20 -24.66
C GLY A 242 -5.62 -3.21 -23.75
N ILE A 243 -4.93 -2.23 -23.17
CA ILE A 243 -5.47 -1.28 -22.18
C ILE A 243 -5.34 0.19 -22.57
N GLU A 244 -4.82 0.51 -23.76
CA GLU A 244 -4.61 1.89 -24.22
C GLU A 244 -5.84 2.78 -24.01
N GLU A 245 -7.01 2.32 -24.46
CA GLU A 245 -8.24 3.09 -24.36
C GLU A 245 -8.70 3.33 -22.91
N LYS A 246 -8.52 2.33 -22.03
CA LYS A 246 -8.80 2.48 -20.59
C LYS A 246 -7.87 3.51 -19.96
N VAL A 247 -6.57 3.43 -20.27
CA VAL A 247 -5.56 4.37 -19.76
C VAL A 247 -5.86 5.78 -20.26
N ARG A 248 -6.18 5.98 -21.54
CA ARG A 248 -6.54 7.31 -22.07
C ARG A 248 -7.75 7.94 -21.38
N LYS A 249 -8.71 7.12 -20.96
CA LYS A 249 -9.94 7.56 -20.27
C LYS A 249 -9.78 7.68 -18.75
N GLY A 250 -8.63 7.29 -18.20
CA GLY A 250 -8.42 7.25 -16.76
C GLY A 250 -9.27 6.20 -16.02
N LEU A 251 -9.69 5.13 -16.71
CA LEU A 251 -10.54 4.08 -16.16
C LEU A 251 -9.70 2.91 -15.64
N VAL A 252 -9.62 2.79 -14.32
CA VAL A 252 -8.84 1.74 -13.64
C VAL A 252 -9.72 0.55 -13.27
N ASP A 253 -9.15 -0.66 -13.27
CA ASP A 253 -9.85 -1.87 -12.77
C ASP A 253 -9.69 -2.02 -11.26
N PHE A 254 -8.54 -1.60 -10.71
CA PHE A 254 -8.29 -1.52 -9.27
C PHE A 254 -7.44 -0.29 -8.93
N GLY A 255 -7.56 0.18 -7.68
CA GLY A 255 -6.83 1.35 -7.18
C GLY A 255 -7.47 2.66 -7.65
N GLU A 256 -6.64 3.70 -7.76
CA GLU A 256 -7.11 5.06 -8.05
C GLU A 256 -6.33 5.67 -9.22
N TRP A 257 -7.01 6.45 -10.04
CA TRP A 257 -6.38 7.09 -11.19
C TRP A 257 -5.35 8.15 -10.79
N VAL A 258 -4.26 8.18 -11.55
CA VAL A 258 -3.16 9.13 -11.46
C VAL A 258 -2.86 9.66 -12.85
N GLU A 259 -2.77 10.98 -12.96
CA GLU A 259 -2.61 11.68 -14.23
C GLU A 259 -1.23 11.42 -14.87
N ILE A 260 -1.24 11.32 -16.20
CA ILE A 260 -0.06 11.24 -17.06
C ILE A 260 0.04 12.59 -17.77
N ASP A 261 1.08 13.36 -17.46
CA ASP A 261 1.31 14.70 -18.01
C ASP A 261 2.02 14.59 -19.36
N GLY A 262 1.23 14.55 -20.44
CA GLY A 262 1.75 14.50 -21.80
C GLY A 262 2.56 15.73 -22.21
N ASP A 263 2.24 16.91 -21.67
CA ASP A 263 2.96 18.16 -21.97
C ASP A 263 4.36 18.15 -21.33
N ALA A 264 4.49 17.49 -20.18
CA ALA A 264 5.78 17.23 -19.53
C ALA A 264 6.57 16.05 -20.15
N GLY A 265 6.04 15.41 -21.20
CA GLY A 265 6.65 14.26 -21.88
C GLY A 265 6.52 12.96 -21.10
N GLU A 266 5.50 12.82 -20.26
CA GLU A 266 5.24 11.60 -19.52
C GLU A 266 4.54 10.53 -20.36
N VAL A 267 4.89 9.28 -20.06
CA VAL A 267 4.32 8.08 -20.63
C VAL A 267 3.90 7.13 -19.52
N PRO A 268 2.87 6.29 -19.76
CA PRO A 268 2.54 5.23 -18.82
C PRO A 268 3.62 4.14 -18.86
N VAL A 269 4.04 3.68 -17.68
CA VAL A 269 5.00 2.58 -17.50
C VAL A 269 4.33 1.51 -16.66
N PHE A 270 4.41 0.24 -17.10
CA PHE A 270 3.60 -0.86 -16.58
C PHE A 270 4.48 -1.95 -15.97
N TRP A 271 4.10 -2.43 -14.78
CA TRP A 271 4.74 -3.57 -14.11
C TRP A 271 3.73 -4.70 -13.89
N GLY A 272 4.21 -5.94 -13.79
CA GLY A 272 3.41 -7.02 -13.21
C GLY A 272 2.86 -6.62 -11.84
N CYS A 273 1.70 -7.17 -11.48
CA CYS A 273 1.03 -6.81 -10.23
C CYS A 273 0.55 -8.05 -9.47
N GLY A 274 0.81 -8.08 -8.15
CA GLY A 274 0.38 -9.13 -7.21
C GLY A 274 -1.14 -9.25 -6.99
N VAL A 275 -1.95 -8.44 -7.68
CA VAL A 275 -3.41 -8.65 -7.82
C VAL A 275 -3.74 -9.72 -8.88
N THR A 276 -2.80 -10.05 -9.78
CA THR A 276 -2.95 -11.12 -10.77
C THR A 276 -3.39 -12.47 -10.16
N PRO A 277 -2.76 -12.96 -9.07
CA PRO A 277 -3.25 -14.09 -8.30
C PRO A 277 -4.72 -14.03 -7.87
N GLN A 278 -5.17 -12.85 -7.40
CA GLN A 278 -6.55 -12.67 -6.95
C GLN A 278 -7.51 -12.81 -8.14
N VAL A 279 -7.16 -12.22 -9.29
CA VAL A 279 -7.93 -12.37 -10.53
C VAL A 279 -8.01 -13.82 -10.96
N ALA A 280 -6.91 -14.57 -10.93
CA ALA A 280 -6.89 -15.99 -11.29
C ALA A 280 -7.84 -16.82 -10.42
N VAL A 281 -7.82 -16.59 -9.10
CA VAL A 281 -8.73 -17.26 -8.16
C VAL A 281 -10.19 -16.91 -8.45
N MET A 282 -10.50 -15.62 -8.56
CA MET A 282 -11.88 -15.15 -8.73
C MET A 282 -12.48 -15.67 -10.04
N GLU A 283 -11.71 -15.70 -11.12
CA GLU A 283 -12.20 -16.11 -12.44
C GLU A 283 -12.24 -17.62 -12.61
N SER A 284 -11.34 -18.35 -11.94
CA SER A 284 -11.34 -19.82 -11.96
C SER A 284 -12.36 -20.44 -11.00
N ARG A 285 -13.12 -19.61 -10.24
CA ARG A 285 -14.21 -20.02 -9.34
C ARG A 285 -13.81 -21.15 -8.40
N ILE A 286 -12.66 -20.99 -7.77
CA ILE A 286 -12.14 -21.93 -6.78
C ILE A 286 -13.17 -22.09 -5.64
N GLU A 287 -13.56 -23.33 -5.37
CA GLU A 287 -14.56 -23.64 -4.34
C GLU A 287 -13.99 -23.54 -2.93
N GLY A 288 -14.82 -23.16 -1.97
CA GLY A 288 -14.45 -22.96 -0.58
C GLY A 288 -14.05 -21.52 -0.27
N VAL A 289 -13.40 -21.36 0.89
CA VAL A 289 -12.99 -20.05 1.40
C VAL A 289 -11.61 -19.70 0.87
N VAL A 290 -11.46 -18.49 0.34
CA VAL A 290 -10.18 -17.91 -0.07
C VAL A 290 -10.00 -16.58 0.63
N ILE A 291 -8.82 -16.35 1.16
CA ILE A 291 -8.45 -15.14 1.87
C ILE A 291 -7.43 -14.38 1.02
N SER A 292 -7.57 -13.07 0.92
CA SER A 292 -6.51 -12.19 0.42
C SER A 292 -6.34 -10.98 1.32
N HIS A 293 -5.30 -10.21 1.08
CA HIS A 293 -5.20 -8.86 1.61
C HIS A 293 -6.13 -7.90 0.83
N VAL A 294 -6.58 -6.82 1.47
CA VAL A 294 -7.17 -5.67 0.76
C VAL A 294 -6.05 -4.95 0.01
N PRO A 295 -6.23 -4.54 -1.26
CA PRO A 295 -5.21 -3.75 -1.98
C PRO A 295 -4.71 -2.55 -1.16
N GLY A 296 -3.39 -2.41 -1.03
CA GLY A 296 -2.77 -1.39 -0.18
C GLY A 296 -2.48 -1.86 1.26
N CYS A 297 -3.07 -2.95 1.74
CA CYS A 297 -2.92 -3.46 3.10
C CYS A 297 -2.05 -4.72 3.15
N MET A 298 -0.76 -4.61 2.80
CA MET A 298 0.14 -5.77 2.63
C MET A 298 0.68 -6.29 3.96
N PHE A 299 1.24 -7.49 3.91
CA PHE A 299 2.02 -8.06 5.00
C PHE A 299 3.44 -7.50 5.00
N VAL A 300 3.87 -6.93 6.12
CA VAL A 300 5.23 -6.37 6.29
C VAL A 300 6.16 -7.43 6.88
N THR A 301 7.21 -7.80 6.14
CA THR A 301 8.18 -8.83 6.56
C THR A 301 9.32 -8.24 7.39
N ASP A 302 10.18 -9.10 7.94
CA ASP A 302 11.46 -8.69 8.54
C ASP A 302 12.61 -8.72 7.51
N VAL A 303 12.32 -9.04 6.24
CA VAL A 303 13.31 -9.08 5.16
C VAL A 303 13.60 -7.66 4.70
N PRO A 304 14.85 -7.18 4.74
CA PRO A 304 15.20 -5.85 4.26
C PRO A 304 14.92 -5.72 2.75
N VAL A 305 14.62 -4.50 2.29
CA VAL A 305 14.64 -4.20 0.87
C VAL A 305 16.10 -4.11 0.44
N GLU A 306 16.67 -5.23 0.01
CA GLU A 306 18.00 -5.30 -0.60
C GLU A 306 17.83 -5.53 -2.11
N GLU A 307 18.71 -4.91 -2.90
CA GLU A 307 18.86 -5.28 -4.30
C GLU A 307 19.35 -6.74 -4.35
N GLU A 308 18.67 -7.60 -5.10
CA GLU A 308 19.19 -8.96 -5.29
C GLU A 308 20.46 -8.87 -6.13
N GLU A 309 21.59 -9.26 -5.54
CA GLU A 309 22.83 -9.47 -6.30
C GLU A 309 22.56 -10.51 -7.40
N GLU A 310 23.08 -10.27 -8.61
CA GLU A 310 22.95 -11.25 -9.70
C GLU A 310 23.47 -12.61 -9.23
N ASP A 311 22.63 -13.64 -9.33
CA ASP A 311 23.03 -15.02 -9.10
C ASP A 311 24.31 -15.30 -9.92
N PRO A 312 25.46 -15.58 -9.27
CA PRO A 312 26.73 -15.82 -9.96
C PRO A 312 26.74 -17.18 -10.69
N SER A 313 25.64 -17.91 -10.71
CA SER A 313 25.50 -19.16 -11.46
C SER A 313 25.76 -18.93 -12.96
N PRO A 314 26.66 -19.72 -13.57
CA PRO A 314 27.02 -19.54 -14.97
C PRO A 314 25.78 -19.72 -15.84
N LYS A 315 25.56 -18.78 -16.76
CA LYS A 315 24.60 -18.94 -17.85
C LYS A 315 25.01 -20.19 -18.64
N LEU A 316 24.18 -21.24 -18.55
CA LEU A 316 24.27 -22.43 -19.41
C LEU A 316 23.91 -22.07 -20.85
#